data_AF-A0A6I6WNN6-F1
#
_entry.id   AF-A0A6I6WNN6-F1
#
_cell.length_a   1.000
_cell.length_b   1.000
_cell.length_c   1.000
_cell.angle_alpha   90.00
_cell.angle_beta   90.00
_cell.angle_gamma   90.00
#
_symmetry.space_group_name_H-M   'P 1'
#
loop_
_entity.id
_entity.type
_entity.pdbx_description
1 polymer ?
#
loop_
_entity_poly.entity_id
_entity_poly.type
_entity_poly.pdbx_seq_one_letter_code
_entity_poly.pdbx_strand_id
1 'polypeptide(L)'
;MRDVRTITDSECNQQAGAAAAGPSLRGTGAPPGTLTAVPHADHTSNESFPGPPRPMRVTPVPLAELARLLDAGTTGALQDGSAGSADAPSATGITHDSRAVRPGDIYAALPGARLHGADFVAQAQSLGAVAVLTDPGGTERAAATGLPVLTVPDPRGRMGELAAAVYGEPGEDLLQIGITGTSGKTTTAYLVDGGLRKAAEKQADGGALTGLIGTVESRIGDERIKSERTTPEATDLQALFAVMRERGVRSVAMEVSSHALVLGRVDGCVFDIAVFNNLSPEHLDFHPDMEDYFQAKRQLFTPARSRAGVVNFDDEYGYRLIGELKEEGFPVTSFSAEGHPDADWRAENVELGPLGSTFTAVGPDGERVPAVAPLSGPFNVANALAALTALVAAGIDASTAAEGIRTVPGVPGRLERVDAGQDYLAIVDYAHKPDAVESVLYAVRKVTEGRVHAVLGCGGDRDPHKRPAMGSGLARLADTAVLTSDNPRSEDPLAILATMLAGAAEVPAYERGTVLVEEDRAAAVAAAVARAEPGDAVLVLGKGHEQGQDIAGVVRPFDDKDVLREAIRERTRREARIAREAREAEETPQAREAREDLEAPHPPRPSAAETPHRTDNQNR
;
A
#
# COMPACT_ATOMS: atom_id res chain seq x y z
N MET A 1 -17.14 -16.60 60.44
CA MET A 1 -17.77 -15.59 61.32
C MET A 1 -18.28 -14.47 60.42
N ARG A 2 -19.54 -14.02 60.63
CA ARG A 2 -20.14 -12.68 60.37
C ARG A 2 -19.50 -11.74 59.34
N ASP A 3 -20.22 -11.05 58.44
CA ASP A 3 -21.67 -10.94 58.22
C ASP A 3 -22.00 -10.46 56.77
N VAL A 4 -23.29 -10.42 56.42
CA VAL A 4 -23.86 -10.20 55.06
C VAL A 4 -24.37 -8.74 54.87
N ARG A 5 -24.62 -8.35 53.58
CA ARG A 5 -25.36 -7.16 53.01
C ARG A 5 -24.40 -6.25 52.22
N THR A 6 -24.55 -5.87 50.93
CA THR A 6 -25.68 -5.69 49.98
C THR A 6 -26.58 -4.47 50.25
N ILE A 7 -27.12 -3.84 49.18
CA ILE A 7 -28.17 -2.75 49.14
C ILE A 7 -27.60 -1.32 49.32
N THR A 8 -27.90 -0.27 48.52
CA THR A 8 -28.70 -0.05 47.26
C THR A 8 -28.37 1.31 46.61
N ASP A 9 -28.81 1.52 45.36
CA ASP A 9 -29.13 2.85 44.79
C ASP A 9 -30.25 3.60 45.56
N SER A 10 -30.28 4.94 45.50
CA SER A 10 -31.50 5.72 45.21
C SER A 10 -31.32 7.23 45.43
N GLU A 11 -31.78 7.96 44.43
CA GLU A 11 -32.14 9.37 44.31
C GLU A 11 -32.52 10.17 45.57
N CYS A 12 -32.14 11.46 45.59
CA CYS A 12 -32.92 12.50 46.27
C CYS A 12 -32.91 13.85 45.52
N ASN A 13 -33.81 13.97 44.56
CA ASN A 13 -34.72 15.11 44.29
C ASN A 13 -34.32 16.58 44.61
N GLN A 14 -34.44 17.42 43.56
CA GLN A 14 -35.32 18.62 43.43
C GLN A 14 -35.10 19.82 44.40
N GLN A 15 -35.29 21.11 44.06
CA GLN A 15 -35.84 21.90 42.94
C GLN A 15 -35.32 23.37 43.16
N ALA A 16 -35.40 24.41 42.31
CA ALA A 16 -35.81 24.66 40.90
C ALA A 16 -35.28 26.06 40.48
N GLY A 17 -35.28 26.42 39.18
CA GLY A 17 -35.04 27.81 38.73
C GLY A 17 -34.93 27.96 37.21
N ALA A 18 -35.87 28.67 36.57
CA ALA A 18 -35.98 28.75 35.10
C ALA A 18 -35.73 30.16 34.54
N ALA A 19 -34.83 30.26 33.55
CA ALA A 19 -34.67 31.32 32.53
C ALA A 19 -33.44 30.94 31.66
N ALA A 20 -33.34 31.20 30.35
CA ALA A 20 -34.29 31.71 29.35
C ALA A 20 -33.95 31.08 27.98
N ALA A 21 -34.86 31.14 27.00
CA ALA A 21 -34.63 30.55 25.68
C ALA A 21 -33.65 31.37 24.81
N GLY A 22 -32.68 30.69 24.20
CA GLY A 22 -31.78 31.20 23.16
C GLY A 22 -31.77 30.25 21.94
N PRO A 23 -31.50 30.73 20.72
CA PRO A 23 -31.95 30.04 19.50
C PRO A 23 -31.11 28.81 19.13
N SER A 24 -31.81 27.72 18.79
CA SER A 24 -31.25 26.52 18.17
C SER A 24 -30.81 26.82 16.72
N LEU A 25 -29.52 27.06 16.52
CA LEU A 25 -28.89 26.99 15.20
C LEU A 25 -28.56 25.54 14.83
N ARG A 26 -29.60 24.72 14.63
CA ARG A 26 -29.45 23.48 13.84
C ARG A 26 -29.26 23.88 12.38
N GLY A 27 -28.00 24.03 11.98
CA GLY A 27 -27.62 24.08 10.58
C GLY A 27 -28.15 22.84 9.86
N THR A 28 -28.85 23.06 8.75
CA THR A 28 -29.36 22.00 7.87
C THR A 28 -28.23 21.08 7.44
N GLY A 29 -28.47 19.77 7.44
CA GLY A 29 -27.45 18.77 7.17
C GLY A 29 -26.75 19.00 5.82
N ALA A 30 -25.42 19.11 5.86
CA ALA A 30 -24.61 18.87 4.68
C ALA A 30 -24.82 17.41 4.24
N PRO A 31 -24.88 17.12 2.92
CA PRO A 31 -24.88 15.74 2.46
C PRO A 31 -23.59 15.04 2.93
N PRO A 32 -23.63 13.74 3.25
CA PRO A 32 -22.42 13.01 3.60
C PRO A 32 -21.42 13.11 2.44
N GLY A 33 -20.24 13.66 2.73
CA GLY A 33 -19.21 13.87 1.73
C GLY A 33 -18.77 12.54 1.12
N THR A 34 -19.17 12.28 -0.12
CA THR A 34 -18.44 11.33 -0.96
C THR A 34 -17.03 11.86 -1.14
N LEU A 35 -16.02 11.05 -0.81
CA LEU A 35 -14.65 11.24 -1.26
C LEU A 35 -14.62 11.11 -2.80
N THR A 36 -15.02 12.17 -3.48
CA THR A 36 -14.74 12.36 -4.90
C THR A 36 -13.25 12.66 -5.01
N ALA A 37 -12.50 11.66 -5.47
CA ALA A 37 -11.06 11.81 -5.71
C ALA A 37 -10.81 12.97 -6.68
N VAL A 38 -9.78 13.76 -6.40
CA VAL A 38 -9.29 14.78 -7.33
C VAL A 38 -8.83 14.08 -8.62
N PRO A 39 -9.24 14.54 -9.82
CA PRO A 39 -8.74 14.00 -11.09
C PRO A 39 -7.25 14.34 -11.30
N HIS A 40 -6.50 13.45 -11.95
CA HIS A 40 -5.10 13.66 -12.33
C HIS A 40 -4.94 13.67 -13.86
N ALA A 41 -3.87 14.31 -14.35
CA ALA A 41 -3.57 14.39 -15.78
C ALA A 41 -3.11 13.04 -16.39
N ASP A 42 -2.50 12.16 -15.58
CA ASP A 42 -1.86 10.91 -16.03
C ASP A 42 -2.76 9.67 -15.84
N HIS A 43 -4.04 9.87 -15.49
CA HIS A 43 -5.02 8.79 -15.31
C HIS A 43 -6.16 8.91 -16.31
N THR A 44 -6.26 7.94 -17.22
CA THR A 44 -7.29 7.90 -18.27
C THR A 44 -8.61 7.29 -17.79
N SER A 45 -9.26 7.91 -16.80
CA SER A 45 -10.67 7.63 -16.50
C SER A 45 -11.57 8.43 -17.45
N ASN A 46 -11.59 8.03 -18.72
CA ASN A 46 -12.37 8.71 -19.78
C ASN A 46 -13.83 8.18 -19.87
N GLU A 47 -14.28 7.41 -18.87
CA GLU A 47 -15.61 6.79 -18.83
C GLU A 47 -16.63 7.67 -18.10
N SER A 48 -17.89 7.63 -18.56
CA SER A 48 -19.00 8.39 -18.00
C SER A 48 -19.64 7.77 -16.74
N PHE A 49 -19.06 6.71 -16.20
CA PHE A 49 -19.59 5.93 -15.08
C PHE A 49 -18.50 5.68 -14.02
N PRO A 50 -18.83 5.69 -12.72
CA PRO A 50 -17.88 5.32 -11.67
C PRO A 50 -17.57 3.80 -11.69
N GLY A 51 -16.39 3.43 -11.18
CA GLY A 51 -15.91 2.05 -11.10
C GLY A 51 -14.75 1.73 -12.07
N PRO A 52 -14.29 0.47 -12.13
CA PRO A 52 -13.29 0.02 -13.11
C PRO A 52 -13.85 0.01 -14.54
N PRO A 53 -12.98 -0.06 -15.57
CA PRO A 53 -13.42 -0.25 -16.95
C PRO A 53 -14.22 -1.55 -17.10
N ARG A 54 -15.11 -1.58 -18.10
CA ARG A 54 -16.01 -2.72 -18.39
C ARG A 54 -15.70 -3.33 -19.76
N PRO A 55 -15.91 -4.65 -19.93
CA PRO A 55 -15.77 -5.30 -21.24
C PRO A 55 -16.75 -4.69 -22.25
N MET A 56 -16.29 -4.53 -23.49
CA MET A 56 -17.07 -3.95 -24.59
C MET A 56 -17.98 -4.98 -25.29
N ARG A 57 -17.74 -6.29 -25.08
CA ARG A 57 -18.43 -7.40 -25.75
C ARG A 57 -18.72 -8.53 -24.77
N VAL A 58 -19.83 -8.40 -24.04
CA VAL A 58 -20.37 -9.47 -23.20
C VAL A 58 -21.49 -10.19 -23.95
N THR A 59 -21.44 -11.52 -23.99
CA THR A 59 -22.55 -12.36 -24.46
C THR A 59 -23.67 -12.31 -23.41
N PRO A 60 -24.91 -11.89 -23.73
CA PRO A 60 -25.98 -11.80 -22.75
C PRO A 60 -26.32 -13.17 -22.14
N VAL A 61 -26.32 -13.26 -20.80
CA VAL A 61 -26.64 -14.49 -20.07
C VAL A 61 -28.09 -14.45 -19.59
N PRO A 62 -28.96 -15.45 -19.89
CA PRO A 62 -30.34 -15.45 -19.44
C PRO A 62 -30.47 -15.42 -17.92
N LEU A 63 -31.34 -14.55 -17.37
CA LEU A 63 -31.53 -14.46 -15.92
C LEU A 63 -32.03 -15.78 -15.29
N ALA A 64 -32.76 -16.59 -16.05
CA ALA A 64 -33.23 -17.92 -15.62
C ALA A 64 -32.12 -18.97 -15.55
N GLU A 65 -30.95 -18.72 -16.14
CA GLU A 65 -29.74 -19.53 -15.97
C GLU A 65 -28.98 -19.11 -14.72
N LEU A 66 -28.79 -17.80 -14.54
CA LEU A 66 -28.18 -17.24 -13.34
C LEU A 66 -28.99 -17.57 -12.07
N ALA A 67 -30.32 -17.54 -12.13
CA ALA A 67 -31.17 -17.97 -11.02
C ALA A 67 -30.93 -19.45 -10.62
N ARG A 68 -30.69 -20.33 -11.60
CA ARG A 68 -30.40 -21.76 -11.36
C ARG A 68 -28.98 -21.97 -10.82
N LEU A 69 -27.99 -21.24 -11.31
CA LEU A 69 -26.62 -21.24 -10.78
C LEU A 69 -26.61 -20.90 -9.28
N LEU A 70 -27.41 -19.90 -8.91
CA LEU A 70 -27.48 -19.41 -7.53
C LEU A 70 -28.29 -20.28 -6.57
N ASP A 71 -29.16 -21.17 -7.07
CA ASP A 71 -30.32 -21.72 -6.35
C ASP A 71 -31.20 -20.63 -5.71
N ALA A 72 -31.42 -19.54 -6.48
CA ALA A 72 -32.10 -18.34 -5.99
C ALA A 72 -33.62 -18.47 -5.98
N GLY A 73 -34.24 -17.98 -4.90
CA GLY A 73 -35.67 -17.67 -4.90
C GLY A 73 -35.95 -16.53 -5.88
N THR A 74 -36.88 -16.73 -6.82
CA THR A 74 -37.20 -15.74 -7.87
C THR A 74 -38.55 -15.07 -7.64
N THR A 75 -38.72 -13.86 -8.17
CA THR A 75 -40.02 -13.14 -8.22
C THR A 75 -40.29 -12.55 -9.60
N GLY A 76 -41.55 -12.22 -9.89
CA GLY A 76 -41.95 -11.55 -11.13
C GLY A 76 -41.80 -12.46 -12.36
N ALA A 77 -41.34 -11.89 -13.48
CA ALA A 77 -41.28 -12.57 -14.78
C ALA A 77 -40.44 -13.87 -14.81
N LEU A 78 -39.61 -14.14 -13.79
CA LEU A 78 -38.87 -15.39 -13.64
C LEU A 78 -39.71 -16.54 -13.06
N GLN A 79 -40.83 -16.26 -12.38
CA GLN A 79 -41.75 -17.30 -11.87
C GLN A 79 -42.70 -17.83 -12.97
N ASP A 80 -43.04 -17.01 -13.96
CA ASP A 80 -44.05 -17.32 -15.00
C ASP A 80 -43.56 -18.29 -16.10
N GLY A 81 -42.37 -18.88 -15.96
CA GLY A 81 -41.89 -19.97 -16.82
C GLY A 81 -41.53 -19.56 -18.26
N SER A 82 -41.39 -18.26 -18.55
CA SER A 82 -41.08 -17.74 -19.91
C SER A 82 -39.63 -17.98 -20.38
N ALA A 83 -38.90 -18.93 -19.77
CA ALA A 83 -37.46 -19.15 -19.87
C ALA A 83 -36.95 -19.68 -21.23
N GLY A 84 -37.75 -19.55 -22.30
CA GLY A 84 -37.42 -19.98 -23.66
C GLY A 84 -37.95 -19.06 -24.77
N SER A 85 -38.42 -17.85 -24.46
CA SER A 85 -38.74 -16.85 -25.48
C SER A 85 -37.50 -16.03 -25.87
N ALA A 86 -37.50 -15.46 -27.09
CA ALA A 86 -36.45 -14.55 -27.54
C ALA A 86 -36.41 -13.21 -26.77
N ASP A 87 -37.50 -12.89 -26.04
CA ASP A 87 -37.64 -11.71 -25.19
C ASP A 87 -37.32 -12.01 -23.70
N ALA A 88 -36.75 -13.18 -23.38
CA ALA A 88 -36.38 -13.51 -22.02
C ALA A 88 -35.29 -12.55 -21.50
N PRO A 89 -35.43 -11.97 -20.29
CA PRO A 89 -34.47 -11.00 -19.79
C PRO A 89 -33.10 -11.66 -19.56
N SER A 90 -32.06 -10.95 -19.98
CA SER A 90 -30.66 -11.37 -19.90
C SER A 90 -29.78 -10.26 -19.35
N ALA A 91 -28.69 -10.64 -18.71
CA ALA A 91 -27.69 -9.73 -18.15
C ALA A 91 -26.44 -9.67 -19.02
N THR A 92 -25.87 -8.47 -19.16
CA THR A 92 -24.57 -8.21 -19.80
C THR A 92 -23.54 -7.64 -18.83
N GLY A 93 -23.89 -7.57 -17.54
CA GLY A 93 -22.99 -7.14 -16.48
C GLY A 93 -23.63 -7.24 -15.10
N ILE A 94 -22.85 -6.88 -14.09
CA ILE A 94 -23.25 -6.83 -12.68
C ILE A 94 -22.48 -5.73 -11.95
N THR A 95 -23.11 -5.07 -10.97
CA THR A 95 -22.42 -4.13 -10.07
C THR A 95 -23.06 -4.13 -8.68
N HIS A 96 -22.26 -3.84 -7.66
CA HIS A 96 -22.72 -3.66 -6.27
C HIS A 96 -22.95 -2.17 -5.90
N ASP A 97 -22.58 -1.24 -6.78
CA ASP A 97 -22.81 0.21 -6.59
C ASP A 97 -23.98 0.68 -7.47
N SER A 98 -25.05 1.17 -6.85
CA SER A 98 -26.25 1.65 -7.54
C SER A 98 -25.96 2.82 -8.48
N ARG A 99 -24.85 3.54 -8.29
CA ARG A 99 -24.41 4.69 -9.10
C ARG A 99 -23.61 4.26 -10.33
N ALA A 100 -23.09 3.03 -10.34
CA ALA A 100 -22.25 2.47 -11.40
C ALA A 100 -23.04 1.62 -12.41
N VAL A 101 -24.34 1.40 -12.16
CA VAL A 101 -25.24 0.61 -12.99
C VAL A 101 -25.26 1.12 -14.44
N ARG A 102 -25.04 0.21 -15.38
CA ARG A 102 -25.21 0.39 -16.81
C ARG A 102 -26.44 -0.39 -17.30
N PRO A 103 -27.07 0.00 -18.42
CA PRO A 103 -28.15 -0.79 -19.00
C PRO A 103 -27.72 -2.24 -19.27
N GLY A 104 -28.51 -3.20 -18.76
CA GLY A 104 -28.17 -4.63 -18.85
C GLY A 104 -27.46 -5.21 -17.61
N ASP A 105 -27.15 -4.40 -16.60
CA ASP A 105 -26.52 -4.89 -15.36
C ASP A 105 -27.55 -5.55 -14.40
N ILE A 106 -27.09 -6.56 -13.66
CA ILE A 106 -27.69 -6.97 -12.38
C ILE A 106 -27.17 -6.03 -11.29
N TYR A 107 -28.07 -5.52 -10.45
CA TYR A 107 -27.67 -4.75 -9.27
C TYR A 107 -27.60 -5.65 -8.02
N ALA A 108 -26.42 -5.76 -7.41
CA ALA A 108 -26.20 -6.50 -6.16
C ALA A 108 -26.50 -5.60 -4.94
N ALA A 109 -27.73 -5.70 -4.45
CA ALA A 109 -28.31 -4.91 -3.37
C ALA A 109 -27.95 -5.47 -1.97
N LEU A 110 -26.65 -5.50 -1.64
CA LEU A 110 -26.11 -6.14 -0.43
C LEU A 110 -26.59 -5.49 0.90
N PRO A 111 -26.64 -6.24 2.01
CA PRO A 111 -26.74 -5.67 3.35
C PRO A 111 -25.39 -5.03 3.73
N GLY A 112 -25.43 -3.82 4.31
CA GLY A 112 -24.24 -3.08 4.71
C GLY A 112 -24.30 -2.61 6.17
N ALA A 113 -23.15 -2.24 6.73
CA ALA A 113 -23.01 -1.84 8.14
C ALA A 113 -23.74 -0.54 8.55
N ARG A 114 -24.38 0.17 7.60
CA ARG A 114 -25.09 1.45 7.83
C ARG A 114 -26.41 1.55 7.09
N LEU A 115 -26.46 1.06 5.85
CA LEU A 115 -27.58 1.10 4.93
C LEU A 115 -27.63 -0.22 4.16
N HIS A 116 -28.78 -0.55 3.59
CA HIS A 116 -28.95 -1.74 2.77
C HIS A 116 -29.06 -1.34 1.30
N GLY A 117 -28.36 -2.04 0.40
CA GLY A 117 -28.42 -1.80 -1.05
C GLY A 117 -29.85 -1.82 -1.62
N ALA A 118 -30.77 -2.57 -1.00
CA ALA A 118 -32.18 -2.62 -1.39
C ALA A 118 -32.89 -1.25 -1.33
N ASP A 119 -32.36 -0.30 -0.54
CA ASP A 119 -32.89 1.07 -0.42
C ASP A 119 -32.58 1.91 -1.68
N PHE A 120 -31.69 1.45 -2.55
CA PHE A 120 -31.24 2.13 -3.77
C PHE A 120 -31.74 1.47 -5.06
N VAL A 121 -32.59 0.44 -5.00
CA VAL A 121 -33.04 -0.30 -6.19
C VAL A 121 -33.78 0.60 -7.20
N ALA A 122 -34.55 1.59 -6.74
CA ALA A 122 -35.21 2.55 -7.63
C ALA A 122 -34.20 3.38 -8.46
N GLN A 123 -33.02 3.69 -7.88
CA GLN A 123 -31.93 4.33 -8.61
C GLN A 123 -31.35 3.38 -9.66
N ALA A 124 -31.02 2.14 -9.27
CA ALA A 124 -30.50 1.12 -10.17
C ALA A 124 -31.45 0.85 -11.35
N GLN A 125 -32.75 0.74 -11.10
CA GLN A 125 -33.78 0.62 -12.14
C GLN A 125 -33.75 1.80 -13.11
N SER A 126 -33.68 3.03 -12.61
CA SER A 126 -33.65 4.23 -13.45
C SER A 126 -32.39 4.35 -14.33
N LEU A 127 -31.32 3.64 -13.98
CA LEU A 127 -30.07 3.52 -14.76
C LEU A 127 -30.04 2.29 -15.69
N GLY A 128 -31.11 1.48 -15.70
CA GLY A 128 -31.28 0.37 -16.63
C GLY A 128 -30.86 -1.01 -16.10
N ALA A 129 -30.82 -1.21 -14.78
CA ALA A 129 -30.67 -2.55 -14.20
C ALA A 129 -31.78 -3.49 -14.70
N VAL A 130 -31.42 -4.72 -15.06
CA VAL A 130 -32.37 -5.74 -15.56
C VAL A 130 -32.83 -6.72 -14.49
N ALA A 131 -32.12 -6.78 -13.35
CA ALA A 131 -32.47 -7.59 -12.19
C ALA A 131 -31.79 -7.07 -10.91
N VAL A 132 -32.21 -7.60 -9.78
CA VAL A 132 -31.61 -7.33 -8.47
C VAL A 132 -31.19 -8.64 -7.80
N LEU A 133 -29.95 -8.74 -7.31
CA LEU A 133 -29.53 -9.76 -6.34
C LEU A 133 -29.64 -9.18 -4.93
N THR A 134 -30.31 -9.87 -4.00
CA THR A 134 -30.50 -9.40 -2.62
C THR A 134 -30.67 -10.55 -1.62
N ASP A 135 -30.52 -10.24 -0.34
CA ASP A 135 -30.98 -11.10 0.75
C ASP A 135 -32.51 -10.97 0.98
N PRO A 136 -33.14 -11.89 1.76
CA PRO A 136 -34.57 -11.86 2.06
C PRO A 136 -35.08 -10.57 2.73
N GLY A 137 -34.22 -9.83 3.44
CA GLY A 137 -34.52 -8.54 4.04
C GLY A 137 -34.60 -7.37 3.05
N GLY A 138 -34.15 -7.58 1.80
CA GLY A 138 -34.27 -6.64 0.69
C GLY A 138 -35.29 -7.04 -0.39
N THR A 139 -35.73 -8.31 -0.44
CA THR A 139 -36.60 -8.85 -1.50
C THR A 139 -37.86 -8.03 -1.76
N GLU A 140 -38.62 -7.66 -0.72
CA GLU A 140 -39.86 -6.88 -0.89
C GLU A 140 -39.61 -5.48 -1.45
N ARG A 141 -38.55 -4.80 -0.97
CA ARG A 141 -38.15 -3.47 -1.47
C ARG A 141 -37.70 -3.53 -2.93
N ALA A 142 -36.97 -4.57 -3.30
CA ALA A 142 -36.56 -4.80 -4.69
C ALA A 142 -37.77 -5.11 -5.60
N ALA A 143 -38.64 -6.04 -5.20
CA ALA A 143 -39.80 -6.47 -5.98
C ALA A 143 -40.82 -5.34 -6.19
N ALA A 144 -40.94 -4.39 -5.25
CA ALA A 144 -41.79 -3.21 -5.39
C ALA A 144 -41.43 -2.31 -6.59
N THR A 145 -40.24 -2.44 -7.16
CA THR A 145 -39.84 -1.73 -8.39
C THR A 145 -40.32 -2.40 -9.67
N GLY A 146 -40.74 -3.68 -9.60
CA GLY A 146 -41.10 -4.50 -10.76
C GLY A 146 -39.92 -5.14 -11.48
N LEU A 147 -38.68 -4.94 -11.02
CA LEU A 147 -37.52 -5.72 -11.49
C LEU A 147 -37.61 -7.18 -11.04
N PRO A 148 -37.14 -8.15 -11.86
CA PRO A 148 -36.86 -9.51 -11.41
C PRO A 148 -35.88 -9.50 -10.23
N VAL A 149 -36.21 -10.25 -9.18
CA VAL A 149 -35.36 -10.37 -7.98
C VAL A 149 -34.83 -11.78 -7.86
N LEU A 150 -33.52 -11.88 -7.67
CA LEU A 150 -32.78 -13.08 -7.28
C LEU A 150 -32.52 -12.98 -5.77
N THR A 151 -33.24 -13.78 -4.98
CA THR A 151 -33.13 -13.82 -3.52
C THR A 151 -32.29 -15.01 -3.07
N VAL A 152 -31.20 -14.75 -2.35
CA VAL A 152 -30.34 -15.78 -1.75
C VAL A 152 -30.01 -15.41 -0.29
N PRO A 153 -29.76 -16.37 0.63
CA PRO A 153 -29.51 -16.04 2.04
C PRO A 153 -28.28 -15.15 2.26
N ASP A 154 -27.22 -15.33 1.46
CA ASP A 154 -26.02 -14.50 1.46
C ASP A 154 -25.72 -14.01 0.03
N PRO A 155 -26.15 -12.81 -0.36
CA PRO A 155 -25.86 -12.27 -1.69
C PRO A 155 -24.39 -11.87 -1.87
N ARG A 156 -23.61 -11.73 -0.79
CA ARG A 156 -22.18 -11.38 -0.88
C ARG A 156 -21.35 -12.60 -1.27
N GLY A 157 -21.50 -13.72 -0.57
CA GLY A 157 -20.82 -14.99 -0.90
C GLY A 157 -21.27 -15.64 -2.21
N ARG A 158 -22.30 -15.12 -2.88
CA ARG A 158 -22.74 -15.54 -4.22
C ARG A 158 -22.41 -14.52 -5.32
N MET A 159 -21.85 -13.37 -4.97
CA MET A 159 -21.59 -12.28 -5.92
C MET A 159 -20.48 -12.60 -6.93
N GLY A 160 -19.44 -13.33 -6.51
CA GLY A 160 -18.28 -13.62 -7.35
C GLY A 160 -18.53 -14.67 -8.44
N GLU A 161 -19.16 -15.79 -8.10
CA GLU A 161 -19.59 -16.79 -9.09
C GLU A 161 -20.60 -16.20 -10.09
N LEU A 162 -21.53 -15.34 -9.63
CA LEU A 162 -22.48 -14.66 -10.49
C LEU A 162 -21.77 -13.70 -11.46
N ALA A 163 -20.78 -12.95 -10.98
CA ALA A 163 -20.00 -12.05 -11.81
C ALA A 163 -19.12 -12.80 -12.81
N ALA A 164 -18.48 -13.90 -12.41
CA ALA A 164 -17.71 -14.75 -13.30
C ALA A 164 -18.59 -15.32 -14.43
N ALA A 165 -19.75 -15.87 -14.09
CA ALA A 165 -20.70 -16.40 -15.07
C ALA A 165 -21.20 -15.32 -16.05
N VAL A 166 -21.52 -14.11 -15.55
CA VAL A 166 -21.98 -12.98 -16.38
C VAL A 166 -20.92 -12.51 -17.38
N TYR A 167 -19.62 -12.61 -17.05
CA TYR A 167 -18.53 -12.28 -17.97
C TYR A 167 -17.96 -13.50 -18.73
N GLY A 168 -18.54 -14.69 -18.53
CA GLY A 168 -18.08 -15.94 -19.12
C GLY A 168 -16.69 -16.35 -18.63
N GLU A 169 -16.58 -16.59 -17.33
CA GLU A 169 -15.39 -17.14 -16.63
C GLU A 169 -14.05 -16.50 -17.05
N PRO A 170 -13.92 -15.16 -16.95
CA PRO A 170 -12.81 -14.43 -17.57
C PRO A 170 -11.43 -14.74 -16.97
N GLY A 171 -11.38 -15.37 -15.79
CA GLY A 171 -10.15 -15.85 -15.17
C GLY A 171 -9.55 -17.11 -15.81
N GLU A 172 -10.34 -17.99 -16.43
CA GLU A 172 -9.84 -19.28 -16.97
C GLU A 172 -8.76 -19.09 -18.08
N ASP A 173 -8.81 -17.95 -18.76
CA ASP A 173 -7.88 -17.53 -19.81
C ASP A 173 -6.58 -16.87 -19.28
N LEU A 174 -6.49 -16.59 -17.97
CA LEU A 174 -5.40 -15.84 -17.37
C LEU A 174 -4.57 -16.73 -16.44
N LEU A 175 -3.25 -16.73 -16.63
CA LEU A 175 -2.31 -17.21 -15.61
C LEU A 175 -2.42 -16.28 -14.39
N GLN A 176 -3.00 -16.77 -13.30
CA GLN A 176 -3.34 -15.97 -12.12
C GLN A 176 -2.37 -16.26 -10.96
N ILE A 177 -1.64 -15.24 -10.50
CA ILE A 177 -0.75 -15.33 -9.33
C ILE A 177 -1.30 -14.40 -8.23
N GLY A 178 -1.78 -14.99 -7.14
CA GLY A 178 -2.39 -14.27 -6.01
C GLY A 178 -1.47 -14.21 -4.80
N ILE A 179 -1.08 -13.00 -4.36
CA ILE A 179 -0.11 -12.78 -3.28
C ILE A 179 -0.83 -12.30 -2.01
N THR A 180 -0.69 -13.06 -0.91
CA THR A 180 -1.12 -12.68 0.43
C THR A 180 0.04 -12.62 1.43
N GLY A 181 -0.27 -12.11 2.61
CA GLY A 181 0.66 -11.82 3.71
C GLY A 181 0.34 -10.51 4.40
N THR A 182 1.03 -10.19 5.49
CA THR A 182 0.94 -8.86 6.14
C THR A 182 1.72 -7.85 5.30
N SER A 183 3.03 -8.03 5.17
CA SER A 183 3.95 -7.17 4.42
C SER A 183 4.42 -7.80 3.11
N GLY A 184 4.89 -6.97 2.18
CA GLY A 184 5.53 -7.42 0.93
C GLY A 184 4.60 -7.67 -0.27
N LYS A 185 3.29 -7.84 -0.07
CA LYS A 185 2.29 -8.11 -1.14
C LYS A 185 2.49 -7.26 -2.41
N THR A 186 2.44 -5.94 -2.28
CA THR A 186 2.68 -4.99 -3.39
C THR A 186 4.02 -5.23 -4.06
N THR A 187 5.10 -5.37 -3.28
CA THR A 187 6.45 -5.54 -3.84
C THR A 187 6.56 -6.84 -4.63
N THR A 188 6.16 -7.97 -4.04
CA THR A 188 6.17 -9.27 -4.73
C THR A 188 5.28 -9.24 -5.98
N ALA A 189 4.09 -8.61 -5.94
CA ALA A 189 3.23 -8.48 -7.12
C ALA A 189 3.90 -7.72 -8.29
N TYR A 190 4.63 -6.64 -8.01
CA TYR A 190 5.42 -5.93 -9.03
C TYR A 190 6.62 -6.75 -9.54
N LEU A 191 7.30 -7.49 -8.68
CA LEU A 191 8.41 -8.37 -9.08
C LEU A 191 7.92 -9.55 -9.94
N VAL A 192 6.76 -10.13 -9.61
CA VAL A 192 6.06 -11.11 -10.43
C VAL A 192 5.65 -10.52 -11.77
N ASP A 193 5.01 -9.34 -11.82
CA ASP A 193 4.70 -8.66 -13.10
C ASP A 193 5.95 -8.41 -13.95
N GLY A 194 7.08 -8.02 -13.37
CA GLY A 194 8.35 -7.90 -14.09
C GLY A 194 8.82 -9.22 -14.72
N GLY A 195 8.72 -10.33 -13.99
CA GLY A 195 9.00 -11.67 -14.51
C GLY A 195 8.02 -12.14 -15.59
N LEU A 196 6.71 -11.88 -15.40
CA LEU A 196 5.66 -12.18 -16.37
C LEU A 196 5.87 -11.41 -17.68
N ARG A 197 6.19 -10.11 -17.61
CA ARG A 197 6.53 -9.28 -18.77
C ARG A 197 7.73 -9.86 -19.51
N LYS A 198 8.76 -10.26 -18.77
CA LYS A 198 9.96 -10.83 -19.39
C LYS A 198 9.74 -12.21 -20.01
N ALA A 199 8.85 -13.01 -19.45
CA ALA A 199 8.41 -14.26 -20.05
C ALA A 199 7.62 -14.00 -21.35
N ALA A 200 6.71 -13.02 -21.35
CA ALA A 200 5.94 -12.63 -22.53
C ALA A 200 6.85 -12.09 -23.66
N GLU A 201 7.82 -11.21 -23.35
CA GLU A 201 8.82 -10.71 -24.32
C GLU A 201 9.56 -11.82 -25.08
N LYS A 202 9.77 -12.99 -24.45
CA LYS A 202 10.48 -14.13 -25.05
C LYS A 202 9.56 -15.05 -25.86
N GLN A 203 8.24 -14.83 -25.88
CA GLN A 203 7.31 -15.62 -26.69
C GLN A 203 7.32 -15.17 -28.16
N ALA A 204 7.30 -16.13 -29.08
CA ALA A 204 7.51 -15.88 -30.51
C ALA A 204 6.41 -15.03 -31.18
N ASP A 205 5.19 -15.02 -30.63
CA ASP A 205 3.99 -14.45 -31.25
C ASP A 205 3.73 -12.97 -30.87
N GLY A 206 4.76 -12.25 -30.39
CA GLY A 206 4.72 -10.79 -30.24
C GLY A 206 4.40 -10.24 -28.85
N GLY A 207 4.52 -11.06 -27.79
CA GLY A 207 4.42 -10.62 -26.40
C GLY A 207 2.99 -10.37 -25.91
N ALA A 208 2.42 -11.34 -25.20
CA ALA A 208 1.15 -11.15 -24.50
C ALA A 208 1.24 -10.03 -23.45
N LEU A 209 0.15 -9.28 -23.24
CA LEU A 209 0.12 -8.27 -22.19
C LEU A 209 0.02 -8.94 -20.79
N THR A 210 0.51 -8.23 -19.78
CA THR A 210 0.37 -8.61 -18.37
C THR A 210 -0.61 -7.69 -17.64
N GLY A 211 -1.19 -8.22 -16.56
CA GLY A 211 -2.00 -7.47 -15.60
C GLY A 211 -1.29 -7.34 -14.26
N LEU A 212 -1.54 -6.21 -13.58
CA LEU A 212 -1.29 -6.06 -12.15
C LEU A 212 -2.58 -5.58 -11.48
N ILE A 213 -2.90 -6.10 -10.30
CA ILE A 213 -4.00 -5.59 -9.47
C ILE A 213 -3.48 -5.46 -8.04
N GLY A 214 -3.46 -4.25 -7.48
CA GLY A 214 -2.95 -4.04 -6.12
C GLY A 214 -3.30 -2.71 -5.49
N THR A 215 -2.59 -2.41 -4.40
CA THR A 215 -2.82 -1.22 -3.56
C THR A 215 -2.47 0.07 -4.29
N VAL A 216 -1.35 0.09 -5.01
CA VAL A 216 -0.81 1.29 -5.68
C VAL A 216 -1.62 1.66 -6.92
N GLU A 217 -1.86 0.67 -7.77
CA GLU A 217 -2.53 0.80 -9.06
C GLU A 217 -3.03 -0.58 -9.52
N SER A 218 -3.95 -0.58 -10.47
CA SER A 218 -4.12 -1.72 -11.38
C SER A 218 -3.51 -1.37 -12.74
N ARG A 219 -2.96 -2.35 -13.45
CA ARG A 219 -2.41 -2.16 -14.80
C ARG A 219 -2.96 -3.19 -15.78
N ILE A 220 -3.23 -2.74 -17.01
CA ILE A 220 -3.54 -3.59 -18.17
C ILE A 220 -2.51 -3.28 -19.25
N GLY A 221 -1.50 -4.14 -19.40
CA GLY A 221 -0.27 -3.75 -20.11
C GLY A 221 0.34 -2.53 -19.43
N ASP A 222 0.52 -1.43 -20.16
CA ASP A 222 1.07 -0.17 -19.61
C ASP A 222 0.00 0.85 -19.19
N GLU A 223 -1.29 0.58 -19.44
CA GLU A 223 -2.39 1.45 -18.98
C GLU A 223 -2.55 1.34 -17.47
N ARG A 224 -2.45 2.48 -16.77
CA ARG A 224 -2.63 2.57 -15.31
C ARG A 224 -4.04 2.97 -14.95
N ILE A 225 -4.69 2.13 -14.15
CA ILE A 225 -6.03 2.31 -13.61
C ILE A 225 -5.89 2.61 -12.12
N LYS A 226 -6.55 3.66 -11.64
CA LYS A 226 -6.55 4.04 -10.22
C LYS A 226 -7.17 2.92 -9.37
N SER A 227 -6.47 2.51 -8.31
CA SER A 227 -6.99 1.54 -7.35
C SER A 227 -7.80 2.23 -6.26
N GLU A 228 -8.96 1.68 -5.91
CA GLU A 228 -9.72 2.09 -4.71
C GLU A 228 -9.43 1.21 -3.49
N ARG A 229 -8.97 -0.04 -3.72
CA ARG A 229 -8.80 -1.09 -2.71
C ARG A 229 -7.68 -2.01 -3.16
N THR A 230 -6.84 -2.48 -2.23
CA THR A 230 -5.81 -3.51 -2.49
C THR A 230 -6.33 -4.72 -3.29
N THR A 231 -7.58 -5.11 -3.04
CA THR A 231 -8.30 -6.11 -3.83
C THR A 231 -9.71 -5.55 -4.13
N PRO A 232 -10.14 -5.41 -5.40
CA PRO A 232 -11.47 -4.94 -5.78
C PRO A 232 -12.60 -5.83 -5.23
N GLU A 233 -13.86 -5.34 -5.24
CA GLU A 233 -15.02 -6.21 -4.97
C GLU A 233 -15.25 -7.18 -6.15
N ALA A 234 -15.94 -8.31 -5.93
CA ALA A 234 -15.97 -9.39 -6.92
C ALA A 234 -16.58 -9.00 -8.29
N THR A 235 -17.58 -8.09 -8.32
CA THR A 235 -18.15 -7.55 -9.56
C THR A 235 -17.13 -6.78 -10.41
N ASP A 236 -16.21 -6.12 -9.71
CA ASP A 236 -15.23 -5.19 -10.26
C ASP A 236 -14.01 -5.96 -10.75
N LEU A 237 -13.59 -6.96 -9.97
CA LEU A 237 -12.50 -7.88 -10.29
C LEU A 237 -12.83 -8.72 -11.54
N GLN A 238 -14.00 -9.36 -11.58
CA GLN A 238 -14.38 -10.19 -12.73
C GLN A 238 -14.59 -9.35 -14.00
N ALA A 239 -15.14 -8.14 -13.87
CA ALA A 239 -15.22 -7.20 -14.98
C ALA A 239 -13.82 -6.79 -15.48
N LEU A 240 -12.87 -6.50 -14.56
CA LEU A 240 -11.50 -6.14 -14.90
C LEU A 240 -10.76 -7.29 -15.61
N PHE A 241 -10.94 -8.54 -15.16
CA PHE A 241 -10.45 -9.73 -15.87
C PHE A 241 -11.05 -9.86 -17.27
N ALA A 242 -12.34 -9.55 -17.45
CA ALA A 242 -12.97 -9.56 -18.76
C ALA A 242 -12.36 -8.49 -19.71
N VAL A 243 -12.07 -7.28 -19.20
CA VAL A 243 -11.35 -6.23 -19.96
C VAL A 243 -9.92 -6.68 -20.29
N MET A 244 -9.22 -7.29 -19.34
CA MET A 244 -7.88 -7.86 -19.54
C MET A 244 -7.89 -8.89 -20.68
N ARG A 245 -8.83 -9.85 -20.66
CA ARG A 245 -9.01 -10.85 -21.72
C ARG A 245 -9.30 -10.21 -23.08
N GLU A 246 -10.25 -9.26 -23.15
CA GLU A 246 -10.56 -8.55 -24.41
C GLU A 246 -9.36 -7.82 -25.02
N ARG A 247 -8.46 -7.32 -24.17
CA ARG A 247 -7.26 -6.57 -24.57
C ARG A 247 -6.02 -7.47 -24.79
N GLY A 248 -6.15 -8.79 -24.68
CA GLY A 248 -5.06 -9.74 -24.93
C GLY A 248 -4.05 -9.88 -23.79
N VAL A 249 -4.44 -9.55 -22.55
CA VAL A 249 -3.68 -9.96 -21.36
C VAL A 249 -3.78 -11.48 -21.19
N ARG A 250 -2.68 -12.14 -20.83
CA ARG A 250 -2.62 -13.59 -20.60
C ARG A 250 -2.14 -14.00 -19.22
N SER A 251 -1.68 -13.06 -18.39
CA SER A 251 -1.24 -13.31 -17.03
C SER A 251 -1.50 -12.11 -16.13
N VAL A 252 -1.74 -12.34 -14.83
CA VAL A 252 -2.01 -11.29 -13.85
C VAL A 252 -1.38 -11.62 -12.50
N ALA A 253 -0.66 -10.64 -11.94
CA ALA A 253 -0.23 -10.64 -10.54
C ALA A 253 -1.23 -9.83 -9.71
N MET A 254 -1.72 -10.36 -8.59
CA MET A 254 -2.74 -9.69 -7.76
C MET A 254 -2.44 -9.74 -6.26
N GLU A 255 -2.61 -8.61 -5.57
CA GLU A 255 -2.64 -8.57 -4.11
C GLU A 255 -3.97 -9.10 -3.55
N VAL A 256 -3.91 -10.18 -2.76
CA VAL A 256 -5.06 -10.79 -2.09
C VAL A 256 -5.02 -10.45 -0.60
N SER A 257 -5.83 -9.48 -0.19
CA SER A 257 -5.96 -9.09 1.22
C SER A 257 -6.80 -10.10 2.03
N SER A 258 -6.58 -10.20 3.35
CA SER A 258 -7.41 -11.06 4.23
C SER A 258 -8.88 -10.61 4.25
N HIS A 259 -9.11 -9.30 4.18
CA HIS A 259 -10.44 -8.72 3.99
C HIS A 259 -11.11 -9.22 2.71
N ALA A 260 -10.37 -9.41 1.61
CA ALA A 260 -10.91 -9.90 0.36
C ALA A 260 -11.33 -11.37 0.42
N LEU A 261 -10.60 -12.19 1.17
CA LEU A 261 -10.94 -13.60 1.40
C LEU A 261 -12.20 -13.71 2.28
N VAL A 262 -12.24 -13.02 3.42
CA VAL A 262 -13.41 -13.03 4.34
C VAL A 262 -14.66 -12.42 3.72
N LEU A 263 -14.54 -11.38 2.87
CA LEU A 263 -15.68 -10.68 2.27
C LEU A 263 -16.11 -11.22 0.89
N GLY A 264 -15.60 -12.38 0.47
CA GLY A 264 -15.96 -13.04 -0.80
C GLY A 264 -15.55 -12.28 -2.06
N ARG A 265 -14.52 -11.41 -1.98
CA ARG A 265 -14.14 -10.53 -3.10
C ARG A 265 -13.40 -11.23 -4.23
N VAL A 266 -12.74 -12.35 -3.93
CA VAL A 266 -12.02 -13.20 -4.89
C VAL A 266 -12.81 -14.47 -5.22
N ASP A 267 -14.12 -14.44 -5.01
CA ASP A 267 -15.03 -15.54 -5.37
C ASP A 267 -15.18 -15.59 -6.90
N GLY A 268 -15.23 -16.80 -7.46
CA GLY A 268 -15.06 -17.02 -8.90
C GLY A 268 -13.62 -16.84 -9.41
N CYS A 269 -12.61 -16.72 -8.54
CA CYS A 269 -11.20 -16.75 -8.92
C CYS A 269 -10.57 -18.07 -8.47
N VAL A 270 -9.83 -18.73 -9.38
CA VAL A 270 -8.96 -19.87 -9.06
C VAL A 270 -7.56 -19.53 -9.55
N PHE A 271 -6.67 -19.20 -8.62
CA PHE A 271 -5.28 -18.84 -8.92
C PHE A 271 -4.50 -20.07 -9.36
N ASP A 272 -3.57 -19.92 -10.29
CA ASP A 272 -2.59 -20.97 -10.57
C ASP A 272 -1.65 -21.10 -9.38
N ILE A 273 -1.10 -19.97 -8.91
CA ILE A 273 -0.18 -19.91 -7.78
C ILE A 273 -0.72 -18.93 -6.72
N ALA A 274 -0.87 -19.43 -5.49
CA ALA A 274 -1.05 -18.63 -4.29
C ALA A 274 0.30 -18.39 -3.61
N VAL A 275 0.60 -17.17 -3.17
CA VAL A 275 1.87 -16.82 -2.49
C VAL A 275 1.59 -16.32 -1.07
N PHE A 276 2.31 -16.84 -0.07
CA PHE A 276 2.26 -16.38 1.32
C PHE A 276 3.62 -15.80 1.72
N ASN A 277 3.69 -14.49 1.94
CA ASN A 277 4.94 -13.82 2.30
C ASN A 277 5.27 -13.88 3.80
N ASN A 278 4.30 -13.60 4.69
CA ASN A 278 4.48 -13.51 6.15
C ASN A 278 3.16 -13.22 6.88
N LEU A 279 3.13 -13.42 8.21
CA LEU A 279 2.07 -12.96 9.10
C LEU A 279 2.65 -12.31 10.37
N SER A 280 2.29 -11.04 10.60
CA SER A 280 2.54 -10.32 11.86
C SER A 280 1.28 -9.53 12.27
N PRO A 281 1.17 -9.06 13.54
CA PRO A 281 -0.02 -8.41 14.09
C PRO A 281 -0.52 -7.22 13.27
N GLU A 282 -1.65 -7.42 12.59
CA GLU A 282 -2.26 -6.43 11.72
C GLU A 282 -3.76 -6.73 11.54
N HIS A 283 -4.57 -5.69 11.31
CA HIS A 283 -6.02 -5.81 11.05
C HIS A 283 -6.85 -6.45 12.19
N LEU A 284 -6.38 -6.36 13.44
CA LEU A 284 -7.10 -6.83 14.63
C LEU A 284 -8.29 -5.93 15.04
N ASP A 285 -8.54 -4.86 14.28
CA ASP A 285 -9.79 -4.11 14.27
C ASP A 285 -10.90 -4.77 13.43
N PHE A 286 -10.54 -5.78 12.61
CA PHE A 286 -11.45 -6.56 11.77
C PHE A 286 -11.43 -8.05 12.12
N HIS A 287 -10.26 -8.65 12.34
CA HIS A 287 -10.09 -10.03 12.81
C HIS A 287 -10.11 -10.05 14.35
N PRO A 288 -10.86 -10.96 15.00
CA PRO A 288 -10.89 -11.04 16.47
C PRO A 288 -9.51 -11.29 17.11
N ASP A 289 -8.69 -12.14 16.49
CA ASP A 289 -7.33 -12.41 16.91
C ASP A 289 -6.40 -12.84 15.74
N MET A 290 -5.18 -13.27 16.09
CA MET A 290 -4.17 -13.72 15.13
C MET A 290 -4.47 -15.07 14.47
N GLU A 291 -5.23 -15.96 15.13
CA GLU A 291 -5.65 -17.23 14.53
C GLU A 291 -6.71 -16.98 13.45
N ASP A 292 -7.73 -16.16 13.74
CA ASP A 292 -8.71 -15.74 12.74
C ASP A 292 -8.03 -15.04 11.55
N TYR A 293 -7.02 -14.19 11.80
CA TYR A 293 -6.25 -13.53 10.74
C TYR A 293 -5.39 -14.51 9.92
N PHE A 294 -4.80 -15.53 10.55
CA PHE A 294 -4.11 -16.62 9.87
C PHE A 294 -5.08 -17.41 8.99
N GLN A 295 -6.17 -17.91 9.57
CA GLN A 295 -7.19 -18.69 8.87
C GLN A 295 -7.80 -17.91 7.70
N ALA A 296 -8.02 -16.61 7.84
CA ALA A 296 -8.47 -15.73 6.76
C ALA A 296 -7.51 -15.73 5.56
N LYS A 297 -6.19 -15.75 5.76
CA LYS A 297 -5.21 -15.89 4.64
C LYS A 297 -5.13 -17.32 4.13
N ARG A 298 -5.21 -18.30 5.03
CA ARG A 298 -5.14 -19.74 4.76
C ARG A 298 -6.22 -20.21 3.78
N GLN A 299 -7.37 -19.52 3.72
CA GLN A 299 -8.43 -19.77 2.73
C GLN A 299 -7.95 -19.72 1.27
N LEU A 300 -6.93 -18.91 0.95
CA LEU A 300 -6.35 -18.84 -0.41
C LEU A 300 -5.67 -20.15 -0.83
N PHE A 301 -5.23 -20.97 0.12
CA PHE A 301 -4.50 -22.23 -0.07
C PHE A 301 -5.47 -23.42 0.07
N THR A 302 -6.41 -23.48 -0.87
CA THR A 302 -7.39 -24.57 -0.98
C THR A 302 -7.63 -24.88 -2.46
N PRO A 303 -7.97 -26.13 -2.85
CA PRO A 303 -8.23 -26.47 -4.25
C PRO A 303 -9.36 -25.66 -4.93
N ALA A 304 -10.25 -25.05 -4.14
CA ALA A 304 -11.31 -24.17 -4.62
C ALA A 304 -10.83 -22.73 -4.91
N ARG A 305 -9.59 -22.37 -4.51
CA ARG A 305 -9.01 -21.04 -4.64
C ARG A 305 -7.68 -21.03 -5.38
N SER A 306 -6.87 -22.08 -5.28
CA SER A 306 -5.58 -22.15 -5.97
C SER A 306 -5.18 -23.57 -6.38
N ARG A 307 -4.33 -23.69 -7.41
CA ARG A 307 -3.80 -24.97 -7.90
C ARG A 307 -2.53 -25.40 -7.15
N ALA A 308 -1.68 -24.45 -6.76
CA ALA A 308 -0.50 -24.67 -5.93
C ALA A 308 -0.17 -23.45 -5.05
N GLY A 309 0.63 -23.67 -4.00
CA GLY A 309 1.08 -22.65 -3.06
C GLY A 309 2.60 -22.43 -3.08
N VAL A 310 3.01 -21.18 -2.87
CA VAL A 310 4.40 -20.77 -2.61
C VAL A 310 4.45 -20.06 -1.27
N VAL A 311 5.21 -20.59 -0.30
CA VAL A 311 5.13 -20.16 1.11
C VAL A 311 6.51 -19.86 1.67
N ASN A 312 6.62 -18.72 2.37
CA ASN A 312 7.84 -18.37 3.10
C ASN A 312 8.08 -19.35 4.26
N PHE A 313 9.24 -20.01 4.26
CA PHE A 313 9.68 -20.90 5.32
C PHE A 313 10.18 -20.15 6.56
N ASP A 314 10.70 -18.93 6.38
CA ASP A 314 11.33 -18.13 7.44
C ASP A 314 10.29 -17.47 8.39
N ASP A 315 9.00 -17.57 8.06
CA ASP A 315 7.88 -17.05 8.85
C ASP A 315 7.23 -18.17 9.67
N GLU A 316 6.95 -17.93 10.96
CA GLU A 316 6.36 -18.94 11.86
C GLU A 316 5.02 -19.51 11.35
N TYR A 317 4.14 -18.63 10.85
CA TYR A 317 2.86 -19.03 10.27
C TYR A 317 3.03 -19.65 8.88
N GLY A 318 4.05 -19.24 8.12
CA GLY A 318 4.44 -19.86 6.87
C GLY A 318 4.94 -21.30 7.05
N TYR A 319 5.81 -21.54 8.02
CA TYR A 319 6.26 -22.89 8.41
C TYR A 319 5.08 -23.78 8.85
N ARG A 320 4.17 -23.25 9.68
CA ARG A 320 2.92 -23.93 10.04
C ARG A 320 2.06 -24.26 8.82
N LEU A 321 1.85 -23.29 7.93
CA LEU A 321 1.05 -23.46 6.71
C LEU A 321 1.64 -24.53 5.79
N ILE A 322 2.97 -24.60 5.64
CA ILE A 322 3.65 -25.66 4.88
C ILE A 322 3.33 -27.05 5.47
N GLY A 323 3.27 -27.17 6.80
CA GLY A 323 2.85 -28.40 7.48
C GLY A 323 1.41 -28.78 7.16
N GLU A 324 0.46 -27.89 7.43
CA GLU A 324 -0.98 -28.11 7.20
C GLU A 324 -1.27 -28.49 5.73
N LEU A 325 -0.67 -27.79 4.76
CA LEU A 325 -0.87 -28.07 3.33
C LEU A 325 -0.26 -29.41 2.90
N LYS A 326 0.88 -29.81 3.44
CA LYS A 326 1.50 -31.12 3.17
C LYS A 326 0.67 -32.28 3.74
N GLU A 327 0.06 -32.11 4.92
CA GLU A 327 -0.85 -33.09 5.52
C GLU A 327 -2.15 -33.25 4.70
N GLU A 328 -2.65 -32.17 4.12
CA GLU A 328 -3.83 -32.16 3.23
C GLU A 328 -3.54 -32.63 1.79
N GLY A 329 -2.26 -32.85 1.44
CA GLY A 329 -1.83 -33.22 0.10
C GLY A 329 -1.94 -32.08 -0.93
N PHE A 330 -2.02 -30.83 -0.48
CA PHE A 330 -2.05 -29.65 -1.34
C PHE A 330 -0.65 -29.34 -1.87
N PRO A 331 -0.46 -29.10 -3.20
CA PRO A 331 0.86 -28.80 -3.75
C PRO A 331 1.45 -27.50 -3.19
N VAL A 332 2.58 -27.59 -2.51
CA VAL A 332 3.27 -26.43 -1.91
C VAL A 332 4.77 -26.48 -2.17
N THR A 333 5.34 -25.34 -2.55
CA THR A 333 6.79 -25.08 -2.66
C THR A 333 7.18 -24.01 -1.65
N SER A 334 8.21 -24.29 -0.86
CA SER A 334 8.70 -23.38 0.18
C SER A 334 9.88 -22.54 -0.30
N PHE A 335 10.06 -21.36 0.28
CA PHE A 335 11.25 -20.54 0.04
C PHE A 335 11.85 -19.95 1.33
N SER A 336 13.17 -19.78 1.37
CA SER A 336 13.89 -19.17 2.50
C SER A 336 14.92 -18.13 2.02
N ALA A 337 14.73 -16.87 2.43
CA ALA A 337 15.73 -15.82 2.23
C ALA A 337 16.87 -15.89 3.26
N GLU A 338 16.64 -16.54 4.41
CA GLU A 338 17.68 -16.80 5.42
C GLU A 338 18.60 -17.99 5.07
N GLY A 339 18.29 -18.74 4.01
CA GLY A 339 19.14 -19.81 3.50
C GLY A 339 18.85 -21.20 4.11
N HIS A 340 17.67 -21.40 4.70
CA HIS A 340 17.32 -22.64 5.40
C HIS A 340 17.39 -23.86 4.46
N PRO A 341 18.07 -24.96 4.85
CA PRO A 341 18.33 -26.09 3.96
C PRO A 341 17.08 -26.92 3.63
N ASP A 342 16.06 -26.90 4.50
CA ASP A 342 14.80 -27.62 4.29
C ASP A 342 13.78 -26.86 3.42
N ALA A 343 14.12 -25.65 2.95
CA ALA A 343 13.31 -24.90 1.99
C ALA A 343 13.66 -25.30 0.55
N ASP A 344 12.64 -25.48 -0.30
CA ASP A 344 12.81 -25.94 -1.68
C ASP A 344 13.60 -24.93 -2.52
N TRP A 345 13.35 -23.64 -2.31
CA TRP A 345 14.14 -22.53 -2.85
C TRP A 345 14.82 -21.75 -1.73
N ARG A 346 16.10 -21.41 -1.87
CA ARG A 346 16.80 -20.60 -0.85
C ARG A 346 17.76 -19.58 -1.43
N ALA A 347 18.01 -18.49 -0.69
CA ALA A 347 19.04 -17.52 -1.01
C ALA A 347 20.39 -17.91 -0.40
N GLU A 348 21.45 -17.85 -1.20
CA GLU A 348 22.84 -17.99 -0.77
C GLU A 348 23.66 -16.79 -1.27
N ASN A 349 24.78 -16.47 -0.59
CA ASN A 349 25.68 -15.36 -0.96
C ASN A 349 24.94 -14.01 -1.08
N VAL A 350 24.13 -13.66 -0.08
CA VAL A 350 23.36 -12.40 -0.06
C VAL A 350 24.30 -11.22 0.22
N GLU A 351 24.44 -10.32 -0.73
CA GLU A 351 25.15 -9.04 -0.56
C GLU A 351 24.10 -7.91 -0.54
N LEU A 352 23.93 -7.27 0.62
CA LEU A 352 22.99 -6.16 0.80
C LEU A 352 23.61 -4.85 0.31
N GLY A 353 22.86 -4.08 -0.49
CA GLY A 353 23.29 -2.78 -0.98
C GLY A 353 22.23 -1.69 -0.82
N PRO A 354 22.64 -0.40 -0.87
CA PRO A 354 21.72 0.74 -0.77
C PRO A 354 20.79 0.88 -1.98
N LEU A 355 21.08 0.19 -3.09
CA LEU A 355 20.33 0.24 -4.37
C LEU A 355 19.60 -1.07 -4.71
N GLY A 356 19.48 -1.97 -3.74
CA GLY A 356 19.09 -3.36 -3.97
C GLY A 356 20.16 -4.34 -3.49
N SER A 357 19.86 -5.64 -3.57
CA SER A 357 20.72 -6.71 -3.08
C SER A 357 20.95 -7.78 -4.15
N THR A 358 22.14 -8.36 -4.21
CA THR A 358 22.47 -9.51 -5.05
C THR A 358 22.46 -10.80 -4.23
N PHE A 359 22.08 -11.92 -4.85
CA PHE A 359 22.11 -13.25 -4.21
C PHE A 359 22.13 -14.35 -5.27
N THR A 360 22.41 -15.58 -4.84
CA THR A 360 22.16 -16.79 -5.64
C THR A 360 20.87 -17.44 -5.14
N ALA A 361 19.85 -17.56 -6.01
CA ALA A 361 18.71 -18.42 -5.75
C ALA A 361 19.11 -19.87 -6.03
N VAL A 362 18.88 -20.78 -5.08
CA VAL A 362 19.19 -22.20 -5.21
C VAL A 362 17.91 -23.01 -5.11
N GLY A 363 17.63 -23.80 -6.15
CA GLY A 363 16.42 -24.62 -6.27
C GLY A 363 16.60 -26.08 -5.81
N PRO A 364 15.53 -26.88 -5.83
CA PRO A 364 15.48 -28.20 -5.18
C PRO A 364 16.43 -29.24 -5.81
N ASP A 365 16.66 -29.17 -7.12
CA ASP A 365 17.58 -30.06 -7.85
C ASP A 365 19.05 -29.54 -7.88
N GLY A 366 19.38 -28.56 -7.03
CA GLY A 366 20.69 -27.90 -7.03
C GLY A 366 20.89 -26.92 -8.18
N GLU A 367 19.80 -26.51 -8.85
CA GLU A 367 19.78 -25.37 -9.76
C GLU A 367 20.31 -24.11 -9.04
N ARG A 368 21.09 -23.27 -9.73
CA ARG A 368 21.66 -22.04 -9.16
C ARG A 368 21.49 -20.88 -10.13
N VAL A 369 20.70 -19.88 -9.75
CA VAL A 369 20.38 -18.71 -10.58
C VAL A 369 20.89 -17.44 -9.88
N PRO A 370 21.78 -16.65 -10.50
CA PRO A 370 22.11 -15.32 -10.02
C PRO A 370 20.87 -14.42 -10.05
N ALA A 371 20.50 -13.84 -8.91
CA ALA A 371 19.29 -13.08 -8.72
C ALA A 371 19.57 -11.71 -8.08
N VAL A 372 18.62 -10.80 -8.24
CA VAL A 372 18.69 -9.42 -7.74
C VAL A 372 17.36 -9.06 -7.10
N ALA A 373 17.40 -8.50 -5.90
CA ALA A 373 16.30 -7.74 -5.34
C ALA A 373 16.53 -6.26 -5.70
N PRO A 374 15.80 -5.66 -6.67
CA PRO A 374 16.08 -4.29 -7.14
C PRO A 374 15.59 -3.20 -6.17
N LEU A 375 15.11 -3.59 -4.99
CA LEU A 375 14.73 -2.69 -3.90
C LEU A 375 15.60 -3.01 -2.68
N SER A 376 16.02 -1.96 -1.98
CA SER A 376 16.96 -2.04 -0.86
C SER A 376 16.40 -2.81 0.35
N GLY A 377 17.26 -3.30 1.23
CA GLY A 377 16.87 -3.93 2.49
C GLY A 377 16.65 -5.45 2.42
N PRO A 378 16.89 -6.18 3.53
CA PRO A 378 16.95 -7.65 3.52
C PRO A 378 15.61 -8.32 3.22
N PHE A 379 14.48 -7.76 3.68
CA PHE A 379 13.15 -8.30 3.39
C PHE A 379 12.78 -8.27 1.90
N ASN A 380 13.46 -7.46 1.09
CA ASN A 380 13.27 -7.47 -0.36
C ASN A 380 14.00 -8.63 -1.06
N VAL A 381 14.97 -9.27 -0.41
CA VAL A 381 15.49 -10.58 -0.85
C VAL A 381 14.39 -11.64 -0.72
N ALA A 382 13.65 -11.65 0.39
CA ALA A 382 12.48 -12.53 0.55
C ALA A 382 11.37 -12.22 -0.47
N ASN A 383 11.04 -10.95 -0.70
CA ASN A 383 10.03 -10.58 -1.71
C ASN A 383 10.46 -10.99 -3.15
N ALA A 384 11.76 -10.90 -3.47
CA ALA A 384 12.31 -11.28 -4.77
C ALA A 384 12.41 -12.81 -4.94
N LEU A 385 12.79 -13.54 -3.90
CA LEU A 385 12.80 -15.00 -3.92
C LEU A 385 11.37 -15.54 -4.00
N ALA A 386 10.41 -14.98 -3.26
CA ALA A 386 8.98 -15.30 -3.37
C ALA A 386 8.47 -15.13 -4.79
N ALA A 387 8.82 -14.03 -5.46
CA ALA A 387 8.45 -13.76 -6.85
C ALA A 387 9.08 -14.78 -7.81
N LEU A 388 10.38 -15.08 -7.64
CA LEU A 388 11.10 -16.06 -8.46
C LEU A 388 10.46 -17.45 -8.31
N THR A 389 10.25 -17.93 -7.09
CA THR A 389 9.63 -19.23 -6.81
C THR A 389 8.20 -19.30 -7.34
N ALA A 390 7.41 -18.23 -7.24
CA ALA A 390 6.07 -18.18 -7.82
C ALA A 390 6.06 -18.25 -9.35
N LEU A 391 6.99 -17.57 -10.02
CA LEU A 391 7.14 -17.63 -11.48
C LEU A 391 7.60 -19.04 -11.93
N VAL A 392 8.55 -19.65 -11.23
CA VAL A 392 9.01 -21.01 -11.52
C VAL A 392 7.91 -22.05 -11.29
N ALA A 393 7.15 -21.93 -10.20
CA ALA A 393 5.99 -22.79 -9.95
C ALA A 393 4.88 -22.62 -11.03
N ALA A 394 4.76 -21.42 -11.61
CA ALA A 394 3.91 -21.15 -12.78
C ALA A 394 4.50 -21.66 -14.13
N GLY A 395 5.65 -22.34 -14.11
CA GLY A 395 6.30 -22.92 -15.30
C GLY A 395 7.20 -21.97 -16.09
N ILE A 396 7.57 -20.82 -15.53
CA ILE A 396 8.50 -19.87 -16.16
C ILE A 396 9.94 -20.24 -15.81
N ASP A 397 10.81 -20.30 -16.83
CA ASP A 397 12.25 -20.50 -16.66
C ASP A 397 12.86 -19.55 -15.60
N ALA A 398 13.59 -20.11 -14.63
CA ALA A 398 14.10 -19.38 -13.48
C ALA A 398 15.07 -18.26 -13.89
N SER A 399 15.85 -18.46 -14.96
CA SER A 399 16.74 -17.42 -15.51
C SER A 399 15.94 -16.25 -16.09
N THR A 400 14.83 -16.53 -16.78
CA THR A 400 13.89 -15.53 -17.32
C THR A 400 13.15 -14.79 -16.22
N ALA A 401 12.72 -15.50 -15.16
CA ALA A 401 12.13 -14.90 -13.97
C ALA A 401 13.11 -13.92 -13.30
N ALA A 402 14.35 -14.35 -13.03
CA ALA A 402 15.39 -13.52 -12.44
C ALA A 402 15.75 -12.30 -13.32
N GLU A 403 15.80 -12.48 -14.65
CA GLU A 403 16.06 -11.39 -15.60
C GLU A 403 14.96 -10.31 -15.54
N GLY A 404 13.69 -10.72 -15.49
CA GLY A 404 12.55 -9.80 -15.41
C GLY A 404 12.45 -9.08 -14.07
N ILE A 405 12.61 -9.81 -12.96
CA ILE A 405 12.68 -9.25 -11.60
C ILE A 405 13.75 -8.17 -11.52
N ARG A 406 14.96 -8.42 -12.03
CA ARG A 406 16.08 -7.46 -12.05
C ARG A 406 15.75 -6.16 -12.80
N THR A 407 14.85 -6.19 -13.79
CA THR A 407 14.48 -5.00 -14.58
C THR A 407 13.37 -4.14 -13.98
N VAL A 408 12.76 -4.55 -12.86
CA VAL A 408 11.74 -3.73 -12.20
C VAL A 408 12.38 -2.45 -11.64
N PRO A 409 11.92 -1.24 -12.06
CA PRO A 409 12.58 0.02 -11.73
C PRO A 409 12.40 0.50 -10.27
N GLY A 410 11.69 -0.30 -9.46
CA GLY A 410 11.20 0.06 -8.14
C GLY A 410 9.68 -0.09 -8.04
N VAL A 411 9.14 0.16 -6.85
CA VAL A 411 7.70 0.08 -6.57
C VAL A 411 7.28 1.40 -5.90
N PRO A 412 6.28 2.12 -6.43
CA PRO A 412 5.92 3.44 -5.91
C PRO A 412 5.62 3.41 -4.41
N GLY A 413 6.24 4.31 -3.65
CA GLY A 413 6.10 4.40 -2.20
C GLY A 413 6.55 3.17 -1.40
N ARG A 414 7.44 2.31 -1.94
CA ARG A 414 8.02 1.15 -1.25
C ARG A 414 9.54 1.21 -1.35
N LEU A 415 10.18 1.75 -0.32
CA LEU A 415 11.59 2.18 -0.34
C LEU A 415 11.95 2.92 -1.65
N GLU A 416 11.05 3.78 -2.14
CA GLU A 416 11.20 4.44 -3.43
C GLU A 416 12.32 5.49 -3.34
N ARG A 417 13.44 5.25 -4.03
CA ARG A 417 14.58 6.17 -4.06
C ARG A 417 14.20 7.47 -4.77
N VAL A 418 14.46 8.59 -4.11
CA VAL A 418 14.38 9.92 -4.69
C VAL A 418 15.78 10.42 -4.99
N ASP A 419 16.11 10.51 -6.28
CA ASP A 419 17.36 11.08 -6.76
C ASP A 419 17.11 12.44 -7.42
N ALA A 420 17.87 13.44 -6.98
CA ALA A 420 17.96 14.77 -7.54
C ALA A 420 19.42 15.25 -7.69
N GLY A 421 20.40 14.34 -7.64
CA GLY A 421 21.83 14.64 -7.75
C GLY A 421 22.57 14.83 -6.42
N GLN A 422 21.97 14.41 -5.30
CA GLN A 422 22.58 14.48 -3.97
C GLN A 422 23.48 13.27 -3.65
N ASP A 423 24.33 13.40 -2.62
CA ASP A 423 25.32 12.40 -2.17
C ASP A 423 24.91 11.62 -0.90
N TYR A 424 23.63 11.72 -0.52
CA TYR A 424 22.99 10.94 0.54
C TYR A 424 21.78 10.17 0.02
N LEU A 425 21.43 9.09 0.70
CA LEU A 425 20.27 8.27 0.34
C LEU A 425 18.99 9.03 0.68
N ALA A 426 18.03 9.08 -0.24
CA ALA A 426 16.72 9.69 0.02
C ALA A 426 15.60 8.73 -0.43
N ILE A 427 14.66 8.44 0.46
CA ILE A 427 13.67 7.36 0.32
C ILE A 427 12.27 7.84 0.74
N VAL A 428 11.25 7.38 0.01
CA VAL A 428 9.84 7.45 0.39
C VAL A 428 9.27 6.04 0.63
N ASP A 429 8.57 5.83 1.75
CA ASP A 429 7.95 4.54 2.07
C ASP A 429 6.57 4.63 2.77
N TYR A 430 5.70 3.67 2.49
CA TYR A 430 4.34 3.52 3.04
C TYR A 430 4.29 2.98 4.49
N ALA A 431 5.40 2.87 5.21
CA ALA A 431 5.45 2.42 6.60
C ALA A 431 4.64 3.34 7.53
N HIS A 432 3.40 2.92 7.85
CA HIS A 432 2.42 3.66 8.65
C HIS A 432 1.93 2.87 9.88
N LYS A 433 2.73 1.90 10.34
CA LYS A 433 2.50 1.01 11.50
C LYS A 433 3.82 0.77 12.24
N PRO A 434 3.84 0.49 13.56
CA PRO A 434 5.06 0.37 14.35
C PRO A 434 6.10 -0.57 13.72
N ASP A 435 5.76 -1.86 13.57
CA ASP A 435 6.65 -2.89 13.05
C ASP A 435 7.19 -2.56 11.65
N ALA A 436 6.37 -1.94 10.79
CA ALA A 436 6.77 -1.52 9.44
C ALA A 436 7.76 -0.34 9.48
N VAL A 437 7.55 0.63 10.36
CA VAL A 437 8.48 1.76 10.58
C VAL A 437 9.81 1.24 11.12
N GLU A 438 9.79 0.36 12.12
CA GLU A 438 11.01 -0.24 12.66
C GLU A 438 11.75 -1.07 11.61
N SER A 439 11.05 -1.94 10.87
CA SER A 439 11.64 -2.78 9.82
C SER A 439 12.33 -1.94 8.73
N VAL A 440 11.71 -0.84 8.30
CA VAL A 440 12.29 0.09 7.32
C VAL A 440 13.53 0.80 7.89
N LEU A 441 13.48 1.28 9.13
CA LEU A 441 14.62 1.95 9.76
C LEU A 441 15.80 1.00 9.99
N TYR A 442 15.55 -0.24 10.44
CA TYR A 442 16.60 -1.28 10.53
C TYR A 442 17.17 -1.64 9.16
N ALA A 443 16.33 -1.76 8.13
CA ALA A 443 16.78 -2.08 6.78
C ALA A 443 17.68 -0.98 6.18
N VAL A 444 17.31 0.29 6.33
CA VAL A 444 18.11 1.42 5.85
C VAL A 444 19.39 1.60 6.68
N ARG A 445 19.34 1.42 8.01
CA ARG A 445 20.53 1.49 8.88
C ARG A 445 21.61 0.47 8.48
N LYS A 446 21.23 -0.72 8.00
CA LYS A 446 22.18 -1.74 7.51
C LYS A 446 22.97 -1.32 6.26
N VAL A 447 22.53 -0.30 5.54
CA VAL A 447 23.14 0.18 4.28
C VAL A 447 23.50 1.67 4.31
N THR A 448 23.52 2.29 5.50
CA THR A 448 23.83 3.71 5.72
C THR A 448 24.98 3.81 6.72
N GLU A 449 26.11 4.37 6.30
CA GLU A 449 27.27 4.60 7.17
C GLU A 449 27.10 5.85 8.04
N GLY A 450 26.40 6.86 7.53
CA GLY A 450 26.09 8.10 8.23
C GLY A 450 24.84 8.03 9.12
N ARG A 451 24.22 9.19 9.29
CA ARG A 451 23.01 9.40 10.10
C ARG A 451 21.74 9.04 9.33
N VAL A 452 20.71 8.67 10.08
CA VAL A 452 19.36 8.43 9.59
C VAL A 452 18.43 9.53 10.08
N HIS A 453 17.92 10.33 9.15
CA HIS A 453 16.88 11.34 9.39
C HIS A 453 15.54 10.81 8.86
N ALA A 454 14.53 10.70 9.71
CA ALA A 454 13.26 10.09 9.34
C ALA A 454 12.08 11.00 9.70
N VAL A 455 11.18 11.20 8.74
CA VAL A 455 9.96 12.01 8.82
C VAL A 455 8.77 11.07 8.85
N LEU A 456 7.86 11.23 9.82
CA LEU A 456 6.69 10.35 9.97
C LEU A 456 5.49 11.11 10.53
N GLY A 457 4.31 10.76 10.03
CA GLY A 457 3.03 11.20 10.59
C GLY A 457 2.09 10.04 10.88
N CYS A 458 0.94 10.35 11.46
CA CYS A 458 -0.16 9.41 11.67
C CYS A 458 -1.46 10.02 11.13
N GLY A 459 -2.25 9.22 10.41
CA GLY A 459 -3.56 9.67 9.95
C GLY A 459 -4.59 9.72 11.09
N GLY A 460 -5.45 10.73 11.07
CA GLY A 460 -6.63 10.82 11.93
C GLY A 460 -7.79 9.97 11.40
N ASP A 461 -8.85 9.82 12.19
CA ASP A 461 -9.98 8.89 11.99
C ASP A 461 -9.51 7.45 11.71
N ARG A 462 -8.45 7.04 12.42
CA ARG A 462 -7.79 5.73 12.39
C ARG A 462 -7.30 5.37 13.78
N ASP A 463 -6.99 4.09 14.00
CA ASP A 463 -6.53 3.57 15.30
C ASP A 463 -5.53 4.51 16.00
N PRO A 464 -5.87 5.03 17.20
CA PRO A 464 -4.98 5.90 17.95
C PRO A 464 -3.90 5.14 18.73
N HIS A 465 -4.08 3.84 19.01
CA HIS A 465 -3.19 3.10 19.92
C HIS A 465 -1.79 2.89 19.33
N LYS A 466 -1.65 2.84 18.01
CA LYS A 466 -0.33 2.79 17.35
C LYS A 466 0.48 4.09 17.41
N ARG A 467 -0.13 5.25 17.70
CA ARG A 467 0.52 6.58 17.59
C ARG A 467 1.73 6.74 18.53
N PRO A 468 1.67 6.35 19.82
CA PRO A 468 2.84 6.40 20.70
C PRO A 468 3.96 5.47 20.22
N ALA A 469 3.63 4.22 19.85
CA ALA A 469 4.60 3.23 19.39
C ALA A 469 5.32 3.66 18.09
N MET A 470 4.61 4.30 17.16
CA MET A 470 5.22 4.89 15.96
C MET A 470 6.16 6.07 16.30
N GLY A 471 5.80 6.91 17.27
CA GLY A 471 6.66 7.99 17.76
C GLY A 471 7.91 7.47 18.48
N SER A 472 7.77 6.44 19.33
CA SER A 472 8.89 5.83 20.05
C SER A 472 9.84 5.09 19.11
N GLY A 473 9.31 4.30 18.16
CA GLY A 473 10.13 3.58 17.17
C GLY A 473 10.97 4.52 16.31
N LEU A 474 10.37 5.60 15.81
CA LEU A 474 11.08 6.64 15.05
C LEU A 474 12.18 7.30 15.90
N ALA A 475 11.86 7.72 17.12
CA ALA A 475 12.79 8.40 18.02
C ALA A 475 13.92 7.51 18.56
N ARG A 476 13.75 6.20 18.55
CA ARG A 476 14.73 5.18 18.97
C ARG A 476 15.69 4.77 17.85
N LEU A 477 15.25 4.78 16.59
CA LEU A 477 16.00 4.18 15.48
C LEU A 477 16.61 5.22 14.50
N ALA A 478 16.07 6.44 14.46
CA ALA A 478 16.61 7.56 13.68
C ALA A 478 17.49 8.48 14.55
N ASP A 479 18.58 9.00 13.99
CA ASP A 479 19.39 10.05 14.61
C ASP A 479 18.65 11.40 14.65
N THR A 480 17.71 11.60 13.72
CA THR A 480 16.72 12.68 13.79
C THR A 480 15.34 12.14 13.43
N ALA A 481 14.40 12.28 14.36
CA ALA A 481 13.01 11.90 14.23
C ALA A 481 12.17 13.18 14.05
N VAL A 482 11.50 13.34 12.91
CA VAL A 482 10.64 14.49 12.62
C VAL A 482 9.18 14.03 12.62
N LEU A 483 8.44 14.40 13.67
CA LEU A 483 7.03 14.09 13.82
C LEU A 483 6.21 15.16 13.07
N THR A 484 5.35 14.74 12.14
CA THR A 484 4.62 15.65 11.25
C THR A 484 3.20 15.18 10.93
N SER A 485 2.42 16.01 10.23
CA SER A 485 1.08 15.66 9.77
C SER A 485 1.10 14.63 8.62
N ASP A 486 0.03 13.86 8.51
CA ASP A 486 -0.21 12.88 7.45
C ASP A 486 -1.51 13.27 6.72
N ASN A 487 -2.58 12.51 6.94
CA ASN A 487 -3.96 12.84 6.62
C ASN A 487 -4.71 13.02 7.96
N PRO A 488 -4.76 14.21 8.55
CA PRO A 488 -5.43 14.43 9.84
C PRO A 488 -6.95 14.22 9.78
N ARG A 489 -7.57 14.31 8.60
CA ARG A 489 -9.02 14.13 8.38
C ARG A 489 -9.83 15.05 9.29
N SER A 490 -10.70 14.53 10.16
CA SER A 490 -11.49 15.35 11.08
C SER A 490 -10.83 15.60 12.45
N GLU A 491 -9.68 14.98 12.73
CA GLU A 491 -8.91 15.19 13.96
C GLU A 491 -7.99 16.43 13.88
N ASP A 492 -7.67 16.99 15.06
CA ASP A 492 -6.66 18.04 15.22
C ASP A 492 -5.24 17.47 14.98
N PRO A 493 -4.46 17.98 14.00
CA PRO A 493 -3.09 17.56 13.75
C PRO A 493 -2.20 17.63 15.01
N LEU A 494 -2.37 18.66 15.84
CA LEU A 494 -1.56 18.85 17.04
C LEU A 494 -1.87 17.81 18.12
N ALA A 495 -3.11 17.32 18.20
CA ALA A 495 -3.47 16.24 19.12
C ALA A 495 -2.85 14.89 18.71
N ILE A 496 -2.81 14.61 17.40
CA ILE A 496 -2.09 13.45 16.83
C ILE A 496 -0.59 13.55 17.16
N LEU A 497 0.02 14.71 16.88
CA LEU A 497 1.44 14.97 17.13
C LEU A 497 1.81 14.89 18.62
N ALA A 498 0.97 15.42 19.51
CA ALA A 498 1.18 15.30 20.96
C ALA A 498 1.21 13.82 21.41
N THR A 499 0.37 12.97 20.81
CA THR A 499 0.33 11.53 21.10
C THR A 499 1.60 10.81 20.60
N MET A 500 2.09 11.15 19.41
CA MET A 500 3.36 10.63 18.88
C MET A 500 4.55 11.11 19.72
N LEU A 501 4.55 12.40 20.11
CA LEU A 501 5.60 13.00 20.94
C LEU A 501 5.65 12.38 22.34
N ALA A 502 4.52 12.00 22.92
CA ALA A 502 4.48 11.29 24.20
C ALA A 502 5.26 9.96 24.14
N GLY A 503 5.01 9.13 23.13
CA GLY A 503 5.77 7.89 22.92
C GLY A 503 7.26 8.15 22.63
N ALA A 504 7.58 9.18 21.84
CA ALA A 504 8.96 9.60 21.63
C ALA A 504 9.65 10.06 22.95
N ALA A 505 8.91 10.68 23.87
CA ALA A 505 9.41 11.14 25.15
C ALA A 505 9.71 9.99 26.15
N GLU A 506 9.01 8.86 26.02
CA GLU A 506 9.25 7.63 26.81
C GLU A 506 10.56 6.93 26.45
N VAL A 507 11.12 7.16 25.24
CA VAL A 507 12.44 6.62 24.87
C VAL A 507 13.53 7.25 25.76
N PRO A 508 14.36 6.44 26.45
CA PRO A 508 15.43 6.94 27.30
C PRO A 508 16.38 7.88 26.57
N ALA A 509 16.80 8.96 27.21
CA ALA A 509 17.56 10.04 26.56
C ALA A 509 18.92 9.63 25.96
N TYR A 510 19.47 8.46 26.33
CA TYR A 510 20.70 7.89 25.76
C TYR A 510 20.45 6.94 24.58
N GLU A 511 19.20 6.51 24.36
CA GLU A 511 18.72 5.71 23.22
C GLU A 511 17.96 6.57 22.19
N ARG A 512 17.63 7.82 22.55
CA ARG A 512 16.77 8.71 21.78
C ARG A 512 17.55 9.65 20.87
N GLY A 513 17.25 9.63 19.58
CA GLY A 513 17.73 10.61 18.60
C GLY A 513 17.18 12.02 18.84
N THR A 514 17.53 12.96 17.95
CA THR A 514 17.00 14.32 18.00
C THR A 514 15.54 14.31 17.56
N VAL A 515 14.60 14.61 18.47
CA VAL A 515 13.17 14.69 18.14
C VAL A 515 12.79 16.13 17.77
N LEU A 516 12.15 16.29 16.62
CA LEU A 516 11.57 17.52 16.11
C LEU A 516 10.06 17.32 15.90
N VAL A 517 9.29 18.39 16.05
CA VAL A 517 7.86 18.41 15.73
C VAL A 517 7.64 19.58 14.76
N GLU A 518 7.07 19.27 13.60
CA GLU A 518 6.74 20.25 12.57
C GLU A 518 5.44 19.81 11.90
N GLU A 519 4.38 20.60 12.04
CA GLU A 519 3.03 20.23 11.59
C GLU A 519 2.96 20.18 10.06
N ASP A 520 3.59 21.13 9.38
CA ASP A 520 3.59 21.16 7.92
C ASP A 520 4.52 20.08 7.36
N ARG A 521 3.94 19.15 6.59
CA ARG A 521 4.67 17.99 6.10
C ARG A 521 5.79 18.35 5.12
N ALA A 522 5.65 19.43 4.34
CA ALA A 522 6.71 19.87 3.44
C ALA A 522 7.85 20.54 4.22
N ALA A 523 7.53 21.35 5.23
CA ALA A 523 8.52 21.92 6.15
C ALA A 523 9.27 20.84 6.95
N ALA A 524 8.58 19.78 7.39
CA ALA A 524 9.17 18.64 8.07
C ALA A 524 10.17 17.87 7.16
N VAL A 525 9.80 17.63 5.91
CA VAL A 525 10.70 17.04 4.89
C VAL A 525 11.90 17.95 4.62
N ALA A 526 11.70 19.25 4.44
CA ALA A 526 12.77 20.22 4.27
C ALA A 526 13.71 20.29 5.50
N ALA A 527 13.16 20.14 6.71
CA ALA A 527 13.95 20.10 7.96
C ALA A 527 14.82 18.85 8.07
N ALA A 528 14.36 17.69 7.61
CA ALA A 528 15.20 16.48 7.51
C ALA A 528 16.28 16.63 6.42
N VAL A 529 15.88 17.07 5.22
CA VAL A 529 16.80 17.31 4.09
C VAL A 529 17.89 18.32 4.43
N ALA A 530 17.59 19.37 5.20
CA ALA A 530 18.56 20.38 5.62
C ALA A 530 19.62 19.89 6.63
N ARG A 531 19.50 18.65 7.14
CA ARG A 531 20.42 18.06 8.13
C ARG A 531 21.36 16.99 7.57
N ALA A 532 21.03 16.39 6.43
CA ALA A 532 21.80 15.29 5.88
C ALA A 532 23.22 15.71 5.44
N GLU A 533 24.22 14.93 5.80
CA GLU A 533 25.60 15.03 5.31
C GLU A 533 25.86 13.92 4.27
N PRO A 534 26.95 13.99 3.48
CA PRO A 534 27.26 12.96 2.48
C PRO A 534 27.40 11.58 3.16
N GLY A 535 26.69 10.57 2.64
CA GLY A 535 26.62 9.23 3.25
C GLY A 535 25.51 9.01 4.29
N ASP A 536 24.72 10.03 4.62
CA ASP A 536 23.50 9.91 5.44
C ASP A 536 22.32 9.29 4.66
N ALA A 537 21.20 9.08 5.34
CA ALA A 537 19.91 8.73 4.76
C ALA A 537 18.77 9.64 5.26
N VAL A 538 17.90 10.07 4.33
CA VAL A 538 16.65 10.77 4.60
C VAL A 538 15.47 9.88 4.20
N LEU A 539 14.57 9.60 5.15
CA LEU A 539 13.37 8.78 4.92
C LEU A 539 12.12 9.62 5.15
N VAL A 540 11.16 9.52 4.24
CA VAL A 540 9.82 10.09 4.41
C VAL A 540 8.82 8.94 4.45
N LEU A 541 8.22 8.76 5.62
CA LEU A 541 7.43 7.58 5.98
C LEU A 541 5.95 7.93 6.17
N GLY A 542 5.09 6.94 5.93
CA GLY A 542 3.65 7.02 6.16
C GLY A 542 2.85 6.95 4.87
N LYS A 543 2.91 8.00 4.04
CA LYS A 543 2.09 8.11 2.83
C LYS A 543 2.56 7.25 1.67
N GLY A 544 3.87 7.05 1.49
CA GLY A 544 4.40 6.23 0.41
C GLY A 544 3.97 6.73 -0.98
N HIS A 545 2.98 6.05 -1.56
CA HIS A 545 2.39 6.36 -2.87
C HIS A 545 1.06 7.15 -2.76
N GLU A 546 0.52 7.35 -1.56
CA GLU A 546 -0.70 8.12 -1.36
C GLU A 546 -0.48 9.59 -1.75
N GLN A 547 -1.28 10.04 -2.70
CA GLN A 547 -1.33 11.45 -3.08
C GLN A 547 -2.42 12.21 -2.35
N GLY A 548 -2.10 13.45 -2.02
CA GLY A 548 -2.95 14.41 -1.33
C GLY A 548 -2.90 14.30 0.20
N GLN A 549 -3.31 15.37 0.88
CA GLN A 549 -3.56 15.40 2.32
C GLN A 549 -5.01 15.79 2.59
N ASP A 550 -5.77 14.90 3.24
CA ASP A 550 -7.13 15.17 3.70
C ASP A 550 -7.11 15.95 5.02
N ILE A 551 -7.59 17.19 4.96
CA ILE A 551 -7.73 18.09 6.11
C ILE A 551 -9.17 18.60 6.15
N ALA A 552 -9.92 18.20 7.18
CA ALA A 552 -11.34 18.52 7.36
C ALA A 552 -12.24 18.23 6.14
N GLY A 553 -11.95 17.15 5.40
CA GLY A 553 -12.68 16.75 4.19
C GLY A 553 -12.24 17.47 2.92
N VAL A 554 -11.19 18.30 2.97
CA VAL A 554 -10.57 18.92 1.80
C VAL A 554 -9.25 18.22 1.49
N VAL A 555 -9.20 17.50 0.37
CA VAL A 555 -7.97 16.86 -0.12
C VAL A 555 -7.12 17.90 -0.86
N ARG A 556 -6.02 18.32 -0.24
CA ARG A 556 -5.04 19.23 -0.85
C ARG A 556 -4.00 18.43 -1.65
N PRO A 557 -3.55 18.86 -2.84
CA PRO A 557 -2.49 18.17 -3.58
C PRO A 557 -1.19 18.08 -2.78
N PHE A 558 -0.61 16.88 -2.69
CA PHE A 558 0.63 16.59 -1.98
C PHE A 558 1.20 15.26 -2.51
N ASP A 559 2.52 15.12 -2.64
CA ASP A 559 3.18 13.86 -2.96
C ASP A 559 4.54 13.84 -2.25
N ASP A 560 4.79 12.85 -1.38
CA ASP A 560 6.02 12.75 -0.58
C ASP A 560 7.28 12.74 -1.46
N LYS A 561 7.23 12.12 -2.63
CA LYS A 561 8.36 12.00 -3.55
C LYS A 561 8.68 13.31 -4.24
N ASP A 562 7.67 14.05 -4.68
CA ASP A 562 7.90 15.34 -5.34
C ASP A 562 8.29 16.43 -4.33
N VAL A 563 7.71 16.40 -3.13
CA VAL A 563 8.13 17.27 -2.02
C VAL A 563 9.56 16.98 -1.58
N LEU A 564 9.95 15.71 -1.41
CA LEU A 564 11.34 15.33 -1.10
C LEU A 564 12.29 15.74 -2.22
N ARG A 565 11.93 15.50 -3.49
CA ARG A 565 12.73 15.88 -4.65
C ARG A 565 12.96 17.38 -4.73
N GLU A 566 11.94 18.21 -4.50
CA GLU A 566 12.10 19.65 -4.57
C GLU A 566 12.86 20.20 -3.35
N ALA A 567 12.63 19.68 -2.14
CA ALA A 567 13.42 20.04 -0.96
C ALA A 567 14.93 19.80 -1.16
N ILE A 568 15.31 18.66 -1.78
CA ILE A 568 16.71 18.37 -2.15
C ILE A 568 17.22 19.43 -3.14
N ARG A 569 16.48 19.71 -4.21
CA ARG A 569 16.88 20.71 -5.23
C ARG A 569 17.01 22.11 -4.66
N GLU A 570 16.11 22.54 -3.79
CA GLU A 570 16.18 23.84 -3.12
C GLU A 570 17.43 23.95 -2.25
N ARG A 571 17.78 22.89 -1.51
CA ARG A 571 19.03 22.82 -0.76
C ARG A 571 20.24 22.96 -1.68
N THR A 572 20.34 22.18 -2.75
CA THR A 572 21.47 22.27 -3.70
C THR A 572 21.59 23.66 -4.34
N ARG A 573 20.45 24.28 -4.73
CA ARG A 573 20.43 25.67 -5.24
C ARG A 573 20.92 26.67 -4.19
N ARG A 574 20.55 26.49 -2.91
CA ARG A 574 20.97 27.35 -1.80
C ARG A 574 22.47 27.22 -1.52
N GLU A 575 22.99 26.00 -1.48
CA GLU A 575 24.43 25.73 -1.30
C GLU A 575 25.25 26.32 -2.46
N ALA A 576 24.82 26.12 -3.70
CA ALA A 576 25.45 26.72 -4.88
C ALA A 576 25.43 28.27 -4.84
N ARG A 577 24.34 28.88 -4.36
CA ARG A 577 24.26 30.34 -4.16
C ARG A 577 25.25 30.81 -3.09
N ILE A 578 25.29 30.16 -1.93
CA ILE A 578 26.22 30.52 -0.84
C ILE A 578 27.68 30.38 -1.30
N ALA A 579 28.02 29.29 -2.01
CA ALA A 579 29.36 29.07 -2.55
C ALA A 579 29.75 30.12 -3.62
N ARG A 580 28.78 30.62 -4.39
CA ARG A 580 28.99 31.73 -5.34
C ARG A 580 29.18 33.06 -4.61
N GLU A 581 28.31 33.39 -3.66
CA GLU A 581 28.39 34.62 -2.85
C GLU A 581 29.73 34.70 -2.08
N ALA A 582 30.22 33.56 -1.56
CA ALA A 582 31.53 33.48 -0.92
C ALA A 582 32.69 33.77 -1.90
N ARG A 583 32.67 33.20 -3.11
CA ARG A 583 33.69 33.48 -4.15
C ARG A 583 33.66 34.92 -4.62
N GLU A 584 32.47 35.49 -4.82
CA GLU A 584 32.31 36.89 -5.21
C GLU A 584 32.82 37.84 -4.10
N ALA A 585 32.65 37.48 -2.83
CA ALA A 585 33.22 38.21 -1.70
C ALA A 585 34.77 38.11 -1.65
N GLU A 586 35.37 36.96 -1.93
CA GLU A 586 36.83 36.79 -2.02
C GLU A 586 37.46 37.54 -3.20
N GLU A 587 36.71 37.78 -4.28
CA GLU A 587 37.20 38.52 -5.46
C GLU A 587 37.02 40.06 -5.38
N THR A 588 36.41 40.57 -4.30
CA THR A 588 36.23 42.02 -4.06
C THR A 588 37.56 42.78 -4.12
N PRO A 589 37.65 43.99 -4.71
CA PRO A 589 38.91 44.75 -4.79
C PRO A 589 39.65 44.90 -3.46
N GLN A 590 38.93 45.14 -2.36
CA GLN A 590 39.48 45.26 -1.01
C GLN A 590 40.09 43.95 -0.48
N ALA A 591 39.56 42.80 -0.89
CA ALA A 591 40.12 41.49 -0.55
C ALA A 591 41.36 41.15 -1.39
N ARG A 592 41.44 41.69 -2.63
CA ARG A 592 42.65 41.62 -3.47
C ARG A 592 43.76 42.53 -2.94
N GLU A 593 43.46 43.79 -2.63
CA GLU A 593 44.43 44.74 -2.02
C GLU A 593 45.01 44.17 -0.72
N ALA A 594 44.17 43.62 0.17
CA ALA A 594 44.63 43.00 1.41
C ALA A 594 45.53 41.75 1.20
N ARG A 595 45.38 41.05 0.07
CA ARG A 595 46.25 39.92 -0.31
C ARG A 595 47.59 40.42 -0.88
N GLU A 596 47.54 41.43 -1.75
CA GLU A 596 48.73 42.04 -2.34
C GLU A 596 49.61 42.72 -1.28
N ASP A 597 49.01 43.36 -0.26
CA ASP A 597 49.71 43.92 0.90
C ASP A 597 50.38 42.85 1.79
N LEU A 598 49.86 41.62 1.81
CA LEU A 598 50.43 40.49 2.56
C LEU A 598 51.56 39.77 1.79
N GLU A 599 51.53 39.80 0.46
CA GLU A 599 52.56 39.20 -0.41
C GLU A 599 53.67 40.19 -0.81
N ALA A 600 53.55 41.47 -0.46
CA ALA A 600 54.56 42.50 -0.71
C ALA A 600 55.90 42.18 0.00
N PRO A 601 57.04 42.11 -0.72
CA PRO A 601 58.31 41.73 -0.12
C PRO A 601 58.82 42.81 0.85
N HIS A 602 59.03 42.42 2.12
CA HIS A 602 59.60 43.31 3.14
C HIS A 602 60.96 43.89 2.71
N PRO A 603 61.21 45.20 2.93
CA PRO A 603 62.49 45.82 2.60
C PRO A 603 63.63 45.26 3.48
N PRO A 604 64.87 45.20 2.96
CA PRO A 604 65.99 44.60 3.67
C PRO A 604 66.34 45.40 4.95
N ARG A 605 66.57 44.67 6.04
CA ARG A 605 67.00 45.28 7.32
C ARG A 605 68.36 45.97 7.16
N PRO A 606 68.56 47.20 7.67
CA PRO A 606 69.85 47.88 7.61
C PRO A 606 70.91 47.15 8.45
N SER A 607 72.15 47.17 7.96
CA SER A 607 73.30 46.50 8.56
C SER A 607 73.73 47.11 9.90
N ALA A 608 74.10 46.26 10.86
CA ALA A 608 74.58 46.68 12.17
C ALA A 608 75.94 47.42 12.09
N ALA A 609 76.09 48.47 12.90
CA ALA A 609 77.36 49.14 13.15
C ALA A 609 77.80 48.96 14.61
N GLU A 610 79.03 48.50 14.74
CA GLU A 610 79.90 48.25 15.88
C GLU A 610 79.78 49.14 17.15
N THR A 611 79.57 48.44 18.30
CA THR A 611 80.35 48.46 19.58
C THR A 611 80.41 49.75 20.46
N PRO A 612 80.83 49.69 21.77
CA PRO A 612 81.49 48.59 22.51
C PRO A 612 80.97 48.21 23.92
N HIS A 613 81.60 47.17 24.48
CA HIS A 613 81.41 46.59 25.82
C HIS A 613 81.56 47.57 27.02
N ARG A 614 80.78 47.30 28.09
CA ARG A 614 81.17 47.34 29.52
C ARG A 614 80.21 46.45 30.33
N THR A 615 80.64 45.26 30.76
CA THR A 615 81.18 44.89 32.10
C THR A 615 80.17 44.88 33.25
N ASP A 616 80.16 43.77 34.00
CA ASP A 616 79.32 43.46 35.16
C ASP A 616 79.26 44.53 36.26
N ASN A 617 78.15 44.55 37.01
CA ASN A 617 78.24 44.35 38.47
C ASN A 617 76.94 43.80 39.11
N GLN A 618 77.07 43.26 40.31
CA GLN A 618 76.10 42.43 41.02
C GLN A 618 75.15 43.18 41.98
N ASN A 619 74.09 42.48 42.40
CA ASN A 619 73.39 42.54 43.70
C ASN A 619 72.73 43.84 44.17
N ARG A 620 71.39 43.79 44.24
CA ARG A 620 70.71 43.68 45.55
C ARG A 620 69.36 42.98 45.46
#